data_AF-A0A344U579-F1
#
_entry.id   AF-A0A344U579-F1
#
_cell.length_a   1.000
_cell.length_b   1.000
_cell.length_c   1.000
_cell.angle_alpha   90.00
_cell.angle_beta   90.00
_cell.angle_gamma   90.00
#
_symmetry.space_group_name_H-M   'P 1'
#
loop_
_entity.id
_entity.type
_entity.pdbx_description
1 polymer ?
#
loop_
_entity_poly.entity_id
_entity_poly.type
_entity_poly.pdbx_seq_one_letter_code
_entity_poly.pdbx_strand_id
1 'polypeptide(L)'
;MYVCSCFGITDKQVREHAAAGACTPRQIASVTKAGTDCGSCVRTIQGLLGRGACPRRELLEKGRAAADALAADTADATAERELAGAA
;
A
#
# COMPACT_ATOMS: atom_id res chain seq x y z
N MET A 1 -5.60 25.08 -0.66
CA MET A 1 -6.97 24.88 -1.18
C MET A 1 -7.76 23.92 -0.29
N TYR A 2 -9.09 24.02 -0.27
CA TYR A 2 -9.93 22.98 0.32
C TYR A 2 -10.04 21.79 -0.63
N VAL A 3 -9.79 20.60 -0.09
CA VAL A 3 -9.91 19.32 -0.81
C VAL A 3 -11.23 18.64 -0.48
N CYS A 4 -11.69 18.71 0.78
CA CYS A 4 -13.00 18.20 1.20
C CYS A 4 -13.85 19.32 1.79
N SER A 5 -14.92 19.70 1.10
CA SER A 5 -15.84 20.74 1.58
C SER A 5 -16.73 20.27 2.73
N CYS A 6 -17.11 18.98 2.77
CA CYS A 6 -18.01 18.44 3.80
C CYS A 6 -17.43 18.53 5.21
N PHE A 7 -16.11 18.36 5.34
CA PHE A 7 -15.39 18.37 6.61
C PHE A 7 -14.34 19.47 6.70
N GLY A 8 -14.29 20.38 5.73
CA GLY A 8 -13.36 21.51 5.73
C GLY A 8 -11.87 21.12 5.68
N ILE A 9 -11.53 20.04 4.98
CA ILE A 9 -10.14 19.54 4.94
C ILE A 9 -9.37 20.20 3.79
N THR A 10 -8.20 20.73 4.12
CA THR A 10 -7.29 21.42 3.18
C THR A 10 -6.25 20.47 2.58
N ASP A 11 -5.67 20.85 1.45
CA ASP A 11 -4.56 20.12 0.84
C ASP A 11 -3.33 20.08 1.76
N LYS A 12 -3.08 21.16 2.52
CA LYS A 12 -2.02 21.23 3.53
C LYS A 12 -2.20 20.14 4.60
N GLN A 13 -3.40 20.00 5.16
CA GLN A 13 -3.71 18.94 6.13
C GLN A 13 -3.51 17.56 5.53
N VAL A 14 -3.96 17.32 4.29
CA VAL A 14 -3.75 16.04 3.60
C VAL A 14 -2.26 15.71 3.48
N ARG A 15 -1.43 16.70 3.10
CA ARG A 15 0.03 16.53 2.98
C ARG A 15 0.72 16.31 4.32
N GLU A 16 0.30 17.02 5.36
CA GLU A 16 0.82 16.85 6.73
C GLU A 16 0.54 15.45 7.26
N HIS A 17 -0.69 14.96 7.11
CA HIS A 17 -1.04 13.59 7.50
C HIS A 17 -0.31 12.54 6.66
N ALA A 18 -0.11 12.80 5.35
CA ALA A 18 0.70 11.93 4.51
C ALA A 18 2.16 11.86 4.99
N ALA A 19 2.76 13.00 5.35
CA ALA A 19 4.10 13.06 5.93
C ALA A 19 4.18 12.36 7.30
N ALA A 20 3.08 12.36 8.06
CA ALA A 20 2.95 11.60 9.31
C ALA A 20 2.66 10.09 9.12
N GLY A 21 2.57 9.61 7.88
CA GLY A 21 2.42 8.18 7.55
C GLY A 21 1.04 7.73 7.06
N ALA A 22 0.06 8.64 6.92
CA ALA A 22 -1.23 8.33 6.32
C ALA A 22 -1.13 8.33 4.78
N CYS A 23 -0.52 7.28 4.24
CA CYS A 23 -0.16 7.16 2.81
C CYS A 23 -1.32 6.70 1.89
N THR A 24 -2.53 6.48 2.43
CA THR A 24 -3.70 6.06 1.64
C THR A 24 -4.92 6.93 1.91
N PRO A 25 -5.85 7.09 0.94
CA PRO A 25 -7.10 7.82 1.16
C PRO A 25 -7.90 7.29 2.34
N ARG A 26 -7.81 5.97 2.60
CA ARG A 26 -8.47 5.34 3.74
C ARG A 26 -7.83 5.74 5.07
N GLN A 27 -6.50 5.82 5.15
CA GLN A 27 -5.81 6.32 6.34
C GLN A 27 -6.07 7.83 6.55
N ILE A 28 -6.06 8.62 5.47
CA ILE A 28 -6.46 10.03 5.52
C ILE A 28 -7.89 10.17 6.05
N ALA A 29 -8.82 9.34 5.59
CA ALA A 29 -10.19 9.32 6.09
C ALA A 29 -10.26 8.97 7.58
N SER A 30 -9.44 8.03 8.06
CA SER A 30 -9.39 7.64 9.48
C SER A 30 -8.93 8.77 10.40
N VAL A 31 -8.06 9.68 9.94
CA VAL A 31 -7.55 10.79 10.77
C VAL A 31 -8.26 12.12 10.55
N THR A 32 -8.86 12.33 9.36
CA THR A 32 -9.48 13.63 8.98
C THR A 32 -10.98 13.57 8.69
N LYS A 33 -11.58 12.37 8.57
CA LYS A 33 -12.94 12.14 8.05
C LYS A 33 -13.13 12.49 6.56
N ALA A 34 -12.12 12.97 5.85
CA ALA A 34 -12.23 13.27 4.43
C ALA A 34 -12.63 12.02 3.62
N GLY A 35 -13.62 12.16 2.73
CA GLY A 35 -14.05 11.09 1.84
C GLY A 35 -15.06 10.10 2.43
N THR A 36 -15.61 10.34 3.63
CA THR A 36 -16.63 9.46 4.26
C THR A 36 -18.07 9.97 4.10
N ASP A 37 -18.28 11.09 3.41
CA ASP A 37 -19.60 11.67 3.12
C ASP A 37 -19.88 11.57 1.60
N CYS A 38 -19.95 12.68 0.86
CA CYS A 38 -20.24 12.66 -0.57
C CYS A 38 -19.13 12.05 -1.45
N GLY A 39 -17.92 11.87 -0.90
CA GLY A 39 -16.81 11.15 -1.56
C GLY A 39 -16.11 11.89 -2.73
N SER A 40 -16.56 13.07 -3.14
CA SER A 40 -15.99 13.79 -4.30
C SER A 40 -14.48 14.09 -4.18
N CYS A 41 -14.00 14.28 -2.95
CA CYS A 41 -12.60 14.56 -2.65
C CYS A 41 -11.65 13.36 -2.80
N VAL A 42 -12.15 12.13 -2.87
CA VAL A 42 -11.32 10.91 -2.79
C VAL A 42 -10.30 10.82 -3.93
N ARG A 43 -10.69 11.16 -5.18
CA ARG A 43 -9.78 11.14 -6.33
C ARG A 43 -8.73 12.23 -6.25
N THR A 44 -9.09 13.41 -5.73
CA THR A 44 -8.14 14.50 -5.48
C THR A 44 -7.12 14.10 -4.42
N ILE A 45 -7.56 13.49 -3.31
CA ILE A 45 -6.68 12.95 -2.26
C ILE A 45 -5.73 11.91 -2.85
N GLN A 46 -6.21 10.97 -3.67
CA GLN A 46 -5.34 10.01 -4.37
C GLN A 46 -4.28 10.70 -5.23
N GLY A 47 -4.65 11.77 -5.94
CA GLY A 47 -3.71 12.57 -6.72
C GLY A 47 -2.63 13.25 -5.87
N LEU A 48 -3.02 13.79 -4.70
CA LEU A 48 -2.10 14.43 -3.76
C LEU A 48 -1.12 13.45 -3.11
N LEU A 49 -1.57 12.23 -2.80
CA LEU A 49 -0.72 11.17 -2.24
C LEU A 49 0.20 10.54 -3.29
N GLY A 50 -0.10 10.71 -4.58
CA GLY A 50 0.67 10.16 -5.69
C GLY A 50 0.44 8.65 -5.90
N ARG A 51 0.77 8.17 -7.11
CA ARG A 51 0.65 6.75 -7.49
C ARG A 51 1.63 5.80 -6.76
N GLY A 52 2.55 6.34 -5.97
CA GLY A 52 3.64 5.60 -5.31
C GLY A 52 3.49 5.41 -3.80
N ALA A 53 2.62 6.15 -3.12
CA ALA A 53 2.45 6.04 -1.66
C ALA A 53 1.62 4.82 -1.23
N CYS A 54 1.14 4.01 -2.18
CA CYS A 54 0.29 2.87 -1.86
C CYS A 54 1.14 1.76 -1.21
N PRO A 55 0.86 1.35 0.05
CA PRO A 55 1.50 0.22 0.71
C PRO A 55 1.38 -1.07 -0.10
N ARG A 56 0.42 -1.13 -1.04
CA ARG A 56 0.28 -2.25 -1.98
C ARG A 56 1.55 -2.49 -2.78
N ARG A 57 2.30 -1.47 -3.21
CA ARG A 57 3.54 -1.69 -3.96
C ARG A 57 4.59 -2.35 -3.07
N GLU A 58 4.79 -1.83 -1.87
CA GLU A 58 5.71 -2.38 -0.87
C GLU A 58 5.31 -3.80 -0.43
N LEU A 59 4.01 -4.05 -0.21
CA LEU A 59 3.49 -5.37 0.12
C LEU A 59 3.64 -6.36 -1.05
N LEU A 60 3.48 -5.91 -2.29
CA LEU A 60 3.75 -6.73 -3.48
C LEU A 60 5.25 -7.03 -3.60
N GLU A 61 6.12 -6.10 -3.22
CA GLU A 61 7.57 -6.28 -3.22
C GLU A 61 7.99 -7.29 -2.14
N LYS A 62 7.47 -7.14 -0.92
CA LYS A 62 7.62 -8.13 0.17
C LYS A 62 7.05 -9.49 -0.19
N GLY A 63 5.89 -9.52 -0.85
CA GLY A 63 5.27 -10.76 -1.33
C GLY A 63 6.08 -11.44 -2.43
N ARG A 64 6.74 -10.66 -3.29
CA ARG A 64 7.65 -11.17 -4.32
C ARG A 64 8.92 -11.74 -3.68
N ALA A 65 9.54 -11.02 -2.75
CA ALA A 65 10.69 -11.50 -2.00
C ALA A 65 10.37 -12.77 -1.19
N ALA A 66 9.18 -12.86 -0.60
CA ALA A 66 8.71 -14.08 0.05
C ALA A 66 8.54 -15.21 -0.96
N ALA A 67 7.90 -14.97 -2.10
CA ALA A 67 7.74 -15.97 -3.15
C ALA A 67 9.08 -16.48 -3.70
N ASP A 68 10.06 -15.58 -3.90
CA ASP A 68 11.41 -15.93 -4.36
C ASP A 68 12.15 -16.79 -3.31
N ALA A 69 12.00 -16.48 -2.02
CA ALA A 69 12.57 -17.28 -0.93
C ALA A 69 11.94 -18.68 -0.86
N LEU A 70 10.61 -18.79 -1.01
CA LEU A 70 9.93 -20.09 -1.06
C LEU A 70 10.33 -20.92 -2.30
N ALA A 71 10.60 -20.29 -3.44
CA ALA A 71 11.04 -20.98 -4.65
C ALA A 71 12.50 -21.49 -4.55
N ALA A 72 13.36 -20.80 -3.80
CA ALA A 72 14.71 -21.27 -3.53
C ALA A 72 14.71 -22.49 -2.61
N ASP A 73 13.85 -22.50 -1.59
CA ASP A 73 13.70 -23.60 -0.62
C ASP A 73 13.15 -24.89 -1.28
N THR A 74 12.22 -24.76 -2.22
CA THR A 74 11.68 -25.92 -2.94
C THR A 74 12.68 -26.51 -3.94
N ALA A 75 13.55 -25.69 -4.55
CA ALA A 75 14.58 -26.16 -5.47
C ALA A 75 15.65 -27.00 -4.74
N ASP A 76 16.01 -26.60 -3.51
CA ASP A 76 16.91 -27.35 -2.62
C ASP A 76 16.29 -28.70 -2.22
N ALA A 77 15.02 -28.71 -1.80
CA ALA A 77 14.32 -29.93 -1.41
C ALA A 77 14.05 -30.92 -2.57
N THR A 78 13.86 -30.44 -3.81
CA THR A 78 13.72 -31.33 -4.99
C THR A 78 15.03 -31.98 -5.41
N ALA A 79 16.17 -31.29 -5.23
CA ALA A 79 17.49 -31.82 -5.57
C ALA A 79 17.88 -33.00 -4.64
N GLU A 80 17.57 -32.91 -3.35
CA GLU A 80 17.82 -34.00 -2.39
C GLU A 80 16.95 -35.23 -2.66
N ARG A 81 15.71 -35.04 -3.16
CA ARG A 81 14.78 -36.14 -3.46
C ARG A 81 15.08 -36.85 -4.78
N GLU A 82 15.66 -36.18 -5.77
CA GLU A 82 16.14 -36.83 -7.01
C GLU A 82 17.39 -37.68 -6.77
N LEU A 83 18.30 -37.28 -5.88
CA LEU A 83 19.50 -38.07 -5.56
C LEU A 83 19.17 -39.36 -4.78
N ALA A 84 18.10 -39.35 -3.97
CA ALA A 84 17.65 -40.50 -3.18
C ALA A 84 16.80 -41.52 -3.97
N GLY A 85 16.33 -41.18 -5.18
CA GLY A 85 15.47 -42.04 -6.01
C GLY A 85 16.19 -42.82 -7.11
N ALA A 86 17.50 -42.61 -7.29
CA ALA A 86 18.30 -43.25 -8.34
C ALA A 86 19.07 -44.50 -7.89
N ALA A 87 18.75 -45.05 -6.71
CA ALA A 87 19.38 -46.24 -6.12
C ALA A 87 18.50 -47.49 -6.24
#